data_AF-A0A2G6H5E4-F1
#
_entry.id   AF-A0A2G6H5E4-F1
#
_cell.length_a   1.000
_cell.length_b   1.000
_cell.length_c   1.000
_cell.angle_alpha   90.00
_cell.angle_beta   90.00
_cell.angle_gamma   90.00
#
_symmetry.space_group_name_H-M   'P 1'
#
loop_
_entity.id
_entity.type
_entity.pdbx_description
1 polymer ?
#
loop_
_entity_poly.entity_id
_entity_poly.type
_entity_poly.pdbx_seq_one_letter_code
_entity_poly.pdbx_strand_id
1 'polypeptide(L)'
;MRKRNNLLLMWLLGVLSVTAQQGDLYDLSHSVAFANYLYHNGEYEMAGKEYYRVFSMTNHHDSIAVKLGNSLLHTHQYPKITRIFSSAYGNDKIPCSVSHIYAKGLIMSHSAPSASEWINQTTCFTEEEKRYFTISNKLLHYQFKEAATTYNSYGESSALVQRYEKVFKQIAQKKSKKVWTSVLLSSLLPGAGKVYCGEWKDGLFSFAMFGLSFWQAYAGFHKKGVKSIYGWINGGLALAFYSGNIYGSIKSVHKYNYHIEQEIHHEAQEVFLLPD
;
A
#
# COMPACT_ATOMS: atom_id res chain seq x y z
N MET A 1 -14.21 22.50 78.91
CA MET A 1 -14.61 21.26 78.20
C MET A 1 -14.36 21.38 76.69
N ARG A 2 -13.10 21.33 76.20
CA ARG A 2 -12.84 21.49 74.75
C ARG A 2 -11.55 20.83 74.22
N LYS A 3 -11.11 19.73 74.82
CA LYS A 3 -9.93 18.96 74.36
C LYS A 3 -10.18 17.47 74.10
N ARG A 4 -11.39 16.96 74.34
CA ARG A 4 -11.69 15.51 74.29
C ARG A 4 -12.46 15.05 73.04
N ASN A 5 -12.67 15.92 72.04
CA ASN A 5 -13.33 15.56 70.78
C ASN A 5 -12.38 15.46 69.57
N ASN A 6 -11.14 15.96 69.64
CA ASN A 6 -10.21 15.91 68.50
C ASN A 6 -9.48 14.57 68.38
N LEU A 7 -9.31 13.83 69.50
CA LEU A 7 -8.67 12.50 69.49
C LEU A 7 -9.57 11.42 68.89
N LEU A 8 -10.90 11.52 69.08
CA LEU A 8 -11.87 10.61 68.47
C LEU A 8 -12.00 10.85 66.95
N LEU A 9 -11.89 12.10 66.49
CA LEU A 9 -11.89 12.41 65.06
C LEU A 9 -10.60 11.93 64.36
N MET A 10 -9.44 12.04 65.04
CA MET A 10 -8.17 11.50 64.52
C MET A 10 -8.15 9.96 64.49
N TRP A 11 -8.81 9.29 65.44
CA TRP A 11 -8.98 7.83 65.41
C TRP A 11 -9.94 7.38 64.31
N LEU A 12 -11.02 8.12 64.05
CA LEU A 12 -11.93 7.81 62.94
C LEU A 12 -11.29 8.02 61.56
N LEU A 13 -10.37 8.98 61.41
CA LEU A 13 -9.57 9.16 60.19
C LEU A 13 -8.46 8.09 60.05
N GLY A 14 -7.93 7.57 61.16
CA GLY A 14 -6.93 6.50 61.17
C GLY A 14 -7.47 5.14 60.74
N VAL A 15 -8.73 4.83 61.05
CA VAL A 15 -9.36 3.54 60.73
C VAL A 15 -9.86 3.47 59.28
N LEU A 16 -10.10 4.60 58.62
CA LEU A 16 -10.45 4.64 57.19
C LEU A 16 -9.23 4.52 56.24
N SER A 17 -8.01 4.48 56.78
CA SER A 17 -6.79 4.41 55.97
C SER A 17 -6.36 2.97 55.63
N VAL A 18 -7.10 1.96 56.06
CA VAL A 18 -6.75 0.54 55.91
C VAL A 18 -7.83 -0.20 55.14
N THR A 19 -7.93 0.07 53.84
CA THR A 19 -8.12 -0.91 52.74
C THR A 19 -8.19 -0.16 51.40
N ALA A 20 -7.19 0.67 51.09
CA ALA A 20 -6.84 0.86 49.69
C ALA A 20 -5.73 -0.15 49.41
N GLN A 21 -6.10 -1.39 49.06
CA GLN A 21 -5.17 -2.26 48.35
C GLN A 21 -4.90 -1.56 47.02
N GLN A 22 -3.85 -0.76 46.97
CA GLN A 22 -3.30 -0.25 45.73
C GLN A 22 -2.66 -1.46 45.07
N GLY A 23 -3.50 -2.27 44.40
CA GLY A 23 -3.02 -3.37 43.56
C GLY A 23 -2.01 -2.80 42.57
N ASP A 24 -0.93 -3.54 42.32
CA ASP A 24 0.10 -3.11 41.38
C ASP A 24 -0.54 -2.96 39.98
N LEU A 25 -0.83 -1.72 39.60
CA LEU A 25 -1.42 -1.39 38.29
C LEU A 25 -0.53 -1.84 37.12
N TYR A 26 0.74 -2.17 37.39
CA TYR A 26 1.69 -2.66 36.40
C TYR A 26 1.85 -4.18 36.38
N ASP A 27 1.03 -4.91 37.15
CA ASP A 27 1.02 -6.37 37.05
C ASP A 27 0.55 -6.84 35.65
N LEU A 28 0.83 -8.11 35.36
CA LEU A 28 0.55 -8.70 34.05
C LEU A 28 -0.94 -8.61 33.69
N SER A 29 -1.83 -8.83 34.68
CA SER A 29 -3.28 -8.89 34.45
C SER A 29 -3.86 -7.52 34.11
N HIS A 30 -3.45 -6.47 34.83
CA HIS A 30 -3.84 -5.09 34.58
C HIS A 30 -3.24 -4.57 33.28
N SER A 31 -1.98 -4.94 32.98
CA SER A 31 -1.33 -4.58 31.71
C SER A 31 -2.05 -5.18 30.50
N VAL A 32 -2.47 -6.44 30.58
CA VAL A 32 -3.29 -7.08 29.54
C VAL A 32 -4.67 -6.42 29.42
N ALA A 33 -5.32 -6.14 30.55
CA ALA A 33 -6.63 -5.48 30.56
C ALA A 33 -6.58 -4.08 29.93
N PHE A 34 -5.54 -3.30 30.24
CA PHE A 34 -5.32 -1.98 29.66
C PHE A 34 -5.04 -2.05 28.16
N ALA A 35 -4.20 -2.98 27.71
CA ALA A 35 -3.94 -3.19 26.28
C ALA A 35 -5.22 -3.58 25.51
N ASN A 36 -6.07 -4.43 26.09
CA ASN A 36 -7.38 -4.78 25.52
C ASN A 36 -8.31 -3.58 25.45
N TYR A 37 -8.36 -2.75 26.50
CA TYR A 37 -9.17 -1.52 26.52
C TYR A 37 -8.76 -0.57 25.39
N LEU A 38 -7.46 -0.32 25.22
CA LEU A 38 -6.94 0.50 24.13
C LEU A 38 -7.32 -0.08 22.76
N TYR A 39 -7.15 -1.39 22.58
CA TYR A 39 -7.47 -2.06 21.32
C TYR A 39 -8.95 -1.94 20.96
N HIS A 40 -9.85 -2.15 21.93
CA HIS A 40 -11.30 -2.05 21.72
C HIS A 40 -11.75 -0.62 21.39
N ASN A 41 -11.02 0.39 21.88
CA ASN A 41 -11.30 1.79 21.56
C ASN A 41 -10.67 2.25 20.23
N GLY A 42 -10.02 1.35 19.48
CA GLY A 42 -9.36 1.68 18.22
C GLY A 42 -7.99 2.36 18.37
N GLU A 43 -7.47 2.47 19.60
CA GLU A 43 -6.14 3.03 19.90
C GLU A 43 -5.04 2.00 19.63
N TYR A 44 -4.99 1.48 18.40
CA TYR A 44 -4.15 0.33 18.01
C TYR A 44 -2.65 0.59 18.20
N GLU A 45 -2.19 1.83 18.03
CA GLU A 45 -0.78 2.16 18.24
C GLU A 45 -0.39 2.03 19.71
N MET A 46 -1.21 2.55 20.62
CA MET A 46 -0.97 2.45 22.06
C MET A 46 -1.17 1.01 22.54
N ALA A 47 -2.23 0.34 22.06
CA ALA A 47 -2.46 -1.07 22.33
C ALA A 47 -1.26 -1.92 21.90
N GLY A 48 -0.70 -1.68 20.71
CA GLY A 48 0.48 -2.38 20.22
C GLY A 48 1.71 -2.17 21.10
N LYS A 49 1.93 -0.96 21.63
CA LYS A 49 3.02 -0.68 22.58
C LYS A 49 2.84 -1.47 23.89
N GLU A 50 1.63 -1.49 24.44
CA GLU A 50 1.33 -2.25 25.66
C GLU A 50 1.38 -3.76 25.45
N TYR A 51 0.82 -4.27 24.34
CA TYR A 51 0.95 -5.68 23.99
C TYR A 51 2.41 -6.08 23.77
N TYR A 52 3.25 -5.21 23.22
CA TYR A 52 4.69 -5.49 23.10
C TYR A 52 5.36 -5.62 24.47
N ARG A 53 5.03 -4.73 25.41
CA ARG A 53 5.51 -4.82 26.80
C ARG A 53 5.09 -6.14 27.45
N VAL A 54 3.81 -6.50 27.35
CA VAL A 54 3.25 -7.75 27.87
C VAL A 54 3.90 -8.96 27.20
N PHE A 55 4.08 -8.92 25.88
CA PHE A 55 4.68 -9.99 25.08
C PHE A 55 6.08 -10.34 25.58
N SER A 56 6.89 -9.32 25.91
CA SER A 56 8.21 -9.49 26.52
C SER A 56 8.15 -10.04 27.95
N MET A 57 7.15 -9.67 28.75
CA MET A 57 6.98 -10.16 30.12
C MET A 57 6.56 -11.63 30.18
N THR A 58 5.73 -12.08 29.23
CA THR A 58 5.17 -13.45 29.20
C THR A 58 6.05 -14.49 28.50
N ASN A 59 7.32 -14.16 28.23
CA ASN A 59 8.21 -15.00 27.41
C ASN A 59 7.56 -15.41 26.07
N HIS A 60 6.94 -14.44 25.38
CA HIS A 60 6.39 -14.60 24.04
C HIS A 60 5.18 -15.54 23.87
N HIS A 61 4.29 -15.58 24.87
CA HIS A 61 3.05 -16.37 24.81
C HIS A 61 2.16 -16.02 23.61
N ASP A 62 1.72 -17.04 22.86
CA ASP A 62 1.03 -16.94 21.57
C ASP A 62 -0.21 -16.02 21.59
N SER A 63 -1.04 -16.12 22.64
CA SER A 63 -2.26 -15.31 22.76
C SER A 63 -1.99 -13.80 22.79
N ILE A 64 -0.84 -13.37 23.32
CA ILE A 64 -0.42 -11.97 23.31
C ILE A 64 0.24 -11.62 21.98
N ALA A 65 1.00 -12.55 21.39
CA ALA A 65 1.63 -12.38 20.09
C ALA A 65 0.60 -12.04 18.99
N VAL A 66 -0.54 -12.73 18.97
CA VAL A 66 -1.64 -12.46 18.03
C VAL A 66 -2.18 -11.03 18.20
N LYS A 67 -2.44 -10.59 19.44
CA LYS A 67 -2.96 -9.25 19.73
C LYS A 67 -1.97 -8.14 19.36
N LEU A 68 -0.69 -8.35 19.66
CA LEU A 68 0.40 -7.48 19.22
C LEU A 68 0.43 -7.39 17.69
N GLY A 69 0.44 -8.54 17.02
CA GLY A 69 0.49 -8.66 15.57
C GLY A 69 -0.66 -7.92 14.89
N ASN A 70 -1.89 -8.12 15.36
CA ASN A 70 -3.07 -7.43 14.84
C ASN A 70 -2.99 -5.91 15.06
N SER A 71 -2.53 -5.46 16.21
CA SER A 71 -2.32 -4.03 16.49
C SER A 71 -1.30 -3.41 15.50
N LEU A 72 -0.24 -4.13 15.17
CA LEU A 72 0.75 -3.71 14.19
C LEU A 72 0.20 -3.72 12.76
N LEU A 73 -0.68 -4.67 12.41
CA LEU A 73 -1.36 -4.70 11.12
C LEU A 73 -2.28 -3.48 10.94
N HIS A 74 -3.10 -3.16 11.95
CA HIS A 74 -4.00 -1.99 11.92
C HIS A 74 -3.24 -0.67 11.78
N THR A 75 -1.98 -0.63 12.22
CA THR A 75 -1.12 0.56 12.12
C THR A 75 -0.14 0.50 10.96
N HIS A 76 -0.28 -0.48 10.05
CA HIS A 76 0.56 -0.69 8.87
C HIS A 76 2.07 -0.84 9.18
N GLN A 77 2.43 -1.30 10.37
CA GLN A 77 3.82 -1.44 10.82
C GLN A 77 4.44 -2.78 10.40
N TYR A 78 4.31 -3.13 9.11
CA TYR A 78 4.72 -4.44 8.57
C TYR A 78 6.18 -4.82 8.84
N PRO A 79 7.18 -3.93 8.69
CA PRO A 79 8.56 -4.27 9.03
C PRO A 79 8.77 -4.57 10.51
N LYS A 80 7.96 -3.98 11.41
CA LYS A 80 8.04 -4.28 12.84
C LYS A 80 7.49 -5.67 13.16
N ILE A 81 6.43 -6.10 12.46
CA ILE A 81 5.88 -7.46 12.60
C ILE A 81 6.98 -8.48 12.32
N THR A 82 7.63 -8.38 11.16
CA THR A 82 8.63 -9.35 10.75
C THR A 82 9.82 -9.34 11.70
N ARG A 83 10.33 -8.15 12.07
CA ARG A 83 11.46 -8.01 13.00
C ARG A 83 11.17 -8.54 14.40
N ILE A 84 9.99 -8.25 14.96
CA ILE A 84 9.64 -8.68 16.33
C ILE A 84 9.48 -10.20 16.38
N PHE A 85 8.74 -10.80 15.46
CA PHE A 85 8.48 -12.24 15.51
C PHE A 85 9.70 -13.07 15.10
N SER A 86 10.48 -12.65 14.10
CA SER A 86 11.75 -13.31 13.78
C SER A 86 12.74 -13.25 14.93
N SER A 87 12.83 -12.12 15.65
CA SER A 87 13.71 -11.98 16.81
C SER A 87 13.24 -12.80 18.01
N ALA A 88 11.93 -12.94 18.21
CA ALA A 88 11.37 -13.66 19.35
C ALA A 88 11.43 -15.18 19.18
N TYR A 89 11.15 -15.67 17.97
CA TYR A 89 10.99 -17.11 17.72
C TYR A 89 12.10 -17.70 16.83
N GLY A 90 12.75 -16.88 16.01
CA GLY A 90 13.57 -17.33 14.88
C GLY A 90 12.73 -17.55 13.62
N ASN A 91 13.32 -17.30 12.44
CA ASN A 91 12.63 -17.35 11.15
C ASN A 91 11.94 -18.70 10.86
N ASP A 92 12.55 -19.80 11.29
CA ASP A 92 12.07 -21.16 10.98
C ASP A 92 11.10 -21.71 12.02
N LYS A 93 10.83 -20.97 13.11
CA LYS A 93 10.05 -21.43 14.26
C LYS A 93 8.90 -20.49 14.62
N ILE A 94 8.49 -19.65 13.67
CA ILE A 94 7.32 -18.78 13.85
C ILE A 94 6.08 -19.65 14.14
N PRO A 95 5.39 -19.44 15.28
CA PRO A 95 4.22 -20.24 15.65
C PRO A 95 3.06 -20.07 14.67
N CYS A 96 2.31 -21.16 14.41
CA CYS A 96 1.18 -21.12 13.49
C CYS A 96 0.08 -20.13 13.89
N SER A 97 -0.06 -19.85 15.19
CA SER A 97 -0.97 -18.84 15.74
C SER A 97 -0.73 -17.43 15.18
N VAL A 98 0.51 -17.10 14.77
CA VAL A 98 0.89 -15.80 14.21
C VAL A 98 1.39 -15.86 12.77
N SER A 99 1.46 -17.04 12.16
CA SER A 99 2.00 -17.22 10.80
C SER A 99 1.26 -16.39 9.75
N HIS A 100 -0.07 -16.27 9.84
CA HIS A 100 -0.86 -15.41 8.92
C HIS A 100 -0.43 -13.94 9.00
N ILE A 101 -0.27 -13.41 10.22
CA ILE A 101 0.17 -12.04 10.48
C ILE A 101 1.60 -11.84 9.97
N TYR A 102 2.48 -12.82 10.21
CA TYR A 102 3.86 -12.79 9.74
C TYR A 102 3.95 -12.81 8.21
N ALA A 103 3.15 -13.64 7.53
CA ALA A 103 3.05 -13.66 6.07
C ALA A 103 2.59 -12.31 5.51
N LYS A 104 1.55 -11.70 6.10
CA LYS A 104 1.10 -10.35 5.75
C LYS A 104 2.23 -9.33 5.94
N GLY A 105 2.97 -9.42 7.05
CA GLY A 105 4.15 -8.61 7.32
C GLY A 105 5.23 -8.76 6.25
N LEU A 106 5.60 -9.99 5.88
CA LEU A 106 6.61 -10.30 4.87
C LEU A 106 6.22 -9.74 3.50
N ILE A 107 5.01 -10.07 3.03
CA ILE A 107 4.53 -9.63 1.70
C ILE A 107 4.52 -8.09 1.59
N MET A 108 4.17 -7.39 2.68
CA MET A 108 4.07 -5.93 2.67
C MET A 108 5.40 -5.19 2.90
N SER A 109 6.47 -5.88 3.32
CA SER A 109 7.72 -5.21 3.72
C SER A 109 9.00 -5.77 3.09
N HIS A 110 8.96 -6.97 2.51
CA HIS A 110 10.11 -7.64 1.91
C HIS A 110 9.91 -7.82 0.41
N SER A 111 10.92 -8.34 -0.28
CA SER A 111 10.81 -8.70 -1.69
C SER A 111 9.92 -9.93 -1.89
N ALA A 112 9.29 -10.02 -3.05
CA ALA A 112 8.43 -11.15 -3.41
C ALA A 112 9.11 -12.53 -3.25
N PRO A 113 10.39 -12.73 -3.66
CA PRO A 113 11.11 -13.98 -3.43
C PRO A 113 11.24 -14.34 -1.95
N SER A 114 11.63 -13.39 -1.10
CA SER A 114 11.81 -13.62 0.34
C SER A 114 10.52 -14.04 1.03
N ALA A 115 9.40 -13.39 0.69
CA ALA A 115 8.10 -13.78 1.22
C ALA A 115 7.71 -15.19 0.75
N SER A 116 7.87 -15.47 -0.55
CA SER A 116 7.51 -16.77 -1.15
C SER A 116 8.29 -17.93 -0.54
N GLU A 117 9.59 -17.73 -0.29
CA GLU A 117 10.46 -18.75 0.31
C GLU A 117 9.91 -19.21 1.67
N TRP A 118 9.63 -18.25 2.57
CA TRP A 118 9.11 -18.57 3.90
C TRP A 118 7.71 -19.19 3.84
N ILE A 119 6.80 -18.64 3.01
CA ILE A 119 5.42 -19.15 2.85
C ILE A 119 5.42 -20.61 2.35
N ASN A 120 6.35 -20.97 1.49
CA ASN A 120 6.44 -22.33 0.95
C ASN A 120 7.03 -23.33 1.95
N GLN A 121 7.98 -22.89 2.78
CA GLN A 121 8.65 -23.74 3.77
C GLN A 121 7.80 -24.00 5.01
N THR A 122 6.95 -23.04 5.42
CA THR A 122 6.12 -23.22 6.62
C THR A 122 5.08 -24.32 6.44
N THR A 123 4.87 -25.11 7.49
CA THR A 123 3.84 -26.16 7.58
C THR A 123 2.53 -25.63 8.15
N CYS A 124 2.47 -24.34 8.52
CA CYS A 124 1.31 -23.74 9.19
C CYS A 124 0.15 -23.40 8.25
N PHE A 125 0.36 -23.42 6.93
CA PHE A 125 -0.65 -23.06 5.95
C PHE A 125 -1.14 -24.28 5.18
N THR A 126 -2.45 -24.32 4.99
CA THR A 126 -3.11 -25.15 3.99
C THR A 126 -2.66 -24.77 2.57
N GLU A 127 -2.88 -25.67 1.62
CA GLU A 127 -2.61 -25.37 0.21
C GLU A 127 -3.46 -24.20 -0.30
N GLU A 128 -4.67 -23.99 0.24
CA GLU A 128 -5.51 -22.84 -0.11
C GLU A 128 -4.88 -21.51 0.35
N GLU A 129 -4.43 -21.45 1.60
CA GLU A 129 -3.77 -20.25 2.15
C GLU A 129 -2.46 -19.96 1.42
N LYS A 130 -1.67 -20.99 1.07
CA LYS A 130 -0.47 -20.82 0.25
C LYS A 130 -0.78 -20.23 -1.12
N ARG A 131 -1.86 -20.67 -1.78
CA ARG A 131 -2.32 -20.09 -3.05
C ARG A 131 -2.74 -18.64 -2.89
N TYR A 132 -3.52 -18.34 -1.85
CA TYR A 132 -3.92 -16.98 -1.51
C TYR A 132 -2.71 -16.07 -1.34
N PHE A 133 -1.78 -16.43 -0.45
CA PHE A 133 -0.57 -15.63 -0.21
C PHE A 133 0.33 -15.53 -1.45
N THR A 134 0.42 -16.58 -2.28
CA THR A 134 1.17 -16.53 -3.54
C THR A 134 0.59 -15.49 -4.49
N ILE A 135 -0.73 -15.46 -4.64
CA ILE A 135 -1.43 -14.47 -5.47
C ILE A 135 -1.25 -13.07 -4.88
N SER A 136 -1.48 -12.88 -3.57
CA SER A 136 -1.29 -11.59 -2.89
C SER A 136 0.12 -11.07 -3.09
N ASN A 137 1.12 -11.93 -2.90
CA ASN A 137 2.52 -11.56 -3.04
C ASN A 137 2.85 -11.08 -4.46
N LYS A 138 2.36 -11.77 -5.50
CA LYS A 138 2.56 -11.36 -6.89
C LYS A 138 1.87 -10.04 -7.20
N LEU A 139 0.62 -9.85 -6.75
CA LEU A 139 -0.14 -8.62 -6.97
C LEU A 139 0.52 -7.40 -6.31
N LEU A 140 0.93 -7.53 -5.04
CA LEU A 140 1.53 -6.45 -4.25
C LEU A 140 2.96 -6.11 -4.68
N HIS A 141 3.58 -6.97 -5.50
CA HIS A 141 4.87 -6.72 -6.13
C HIS A 141 4.78 -6.41 -7.62
N TYR A 142 3.61 -5.94 -8.10
CA TYR A 142 3.38 -5.52 -9.49
C TYR A 142 3.57 -6.64 -10.53
N GLN A 143 3.57 -7.92 -10.13
CA GLN A 143 3.70 -9.08 -11.02
C GLN A 143 2.34 -9.52 -11.56
N PHE A 144 1.55 -8.59 -12.10
CA PHE A 144 0.14 -8.83 -12.47
C PHE A 144 -0.07 -9.95 -13.49
N LYS A 145 0.84 -10.07 -14.46
CA LYS A 145 0.77 -11.13 -15.48
C LYS A 145 0.94 -12.51 -14.85
N GLU A 146 1.92 -12.65 -13.96
CA GLU A 146 2.16 -13.91 -13.25
C GLU A 146 1.02 -14.22 -12.28
N ALA A 147 0.53 -13.21 -11.55
CA ALA A 147 -0.64 -13.35 -10.69
C ALA A 147 -1.85 -13.88 -11.47
N ALA A 148 -2.11 -13.35 -12.67
CA ALA A 148 -3.21 -13.78 -13.52
C ALA A 148 -3.02 -15.22 -14.02
N THR A 149 -1.80 -15.61 -14.40
CA THR A 149 -1.53 -17.01 -14.76
C THR A 149 -1.74 -17.96 -13.60
N THR A 150 -1.30 -17.58 -12.39
CA THR A 150 -1.47 -18.36 -11.17
C THR A 150 -2.94 -18.48 -10.80
N TYR A 151 -3.69 -17.37 -10.80
CA TYR A 151 -5.13 -17.36 -10.53
C TYR A 151 -5.92 -18.27 -11.47
N ASN A 152 -5.68 -18.17 -12.78
CA ASN A 152 -6.37 -18.99 -13.77
C ASN A 152 -6.02 -20.49 -13.65
N SER A 153 -4.83 -20.83 -13.16
CA SER A 153 -4.40 -22.22 -12.99
C SER A 153 -5.13 -22.95 -11.85
N TYR A 154 -5.69 -22.21 -10.88
CA TYR A 154 -6.33 -22.78 -9.70
C TYR A 154 -7.85 -22.98 -9.84
N GLY A 155 -8.48 -22.43 -10.88
CA GLY A 155 -9.94 -22.50 -11.08
C GLY A 155 -10.75 -21.74 -10.02
N GLU A 156 -12.08 -21.90 -10.05
CA GLU A 156 -13.02 -21.20 -9.14
C GLU A 156 -13.06 -21.74 -7.70
N SER A 157 -12.17 -22.65 -7.31
CA SER A 157 -12.46 -23.56 -6.18
C SER A 157 -12.36 -22.98 -4.76
N SER A 158 -11.68 -21.85 -4.52
CA SER A 158 -11.36 -21.39 -3.17
C SER A 158 -11.95 -20.02 -2.83
N ALA A 159 -12.67 -19.92 -1.71
CA ALA A 159 -13.33 -18.70 -1.24
C ALA A 159 -12.32 -17.57 -0.96
N LEU A 160 -11.12 -17.88 -0.45
CA LEU A 160 -10.08 -16.87 -0.21
C LEU A 160 -9.56 -16.25 -1.52
N VAL A 161 -9.38 -17.05 -2.56
CA VAL A 161 -8.90 -16.58 -3.87
C VAL A 161 -10.00 -15.84 -4.63
N GLN A 162 -11.27 -16.22 -4.46
CA GLN A 162 -12.41 -15.49 -5.04
C GLN A 162 -12.50 -14.05 -4.54
N ARG A 163 -11.93 -13.71 -3.37
CA ARG A 163 -11.83 -12.31 -2.91
C ARG A 163 -11.12 -11.40 -3.93
N TYR A 164 -10.24 -11.96 -4.76
CA TYR A 164 -9.53 -11.23 -5.83
C TYR A 164 -10.27 -11.18 -7.17
N GLU A 165 -11.49 -11.71 -7.30
CA GLU A 165 -12.22 -11.76 -8.58
C GLU A 165 -12.35 -10.36 -9.22
N LYS A 166 -12.69 -9.34 -8.42
CA LYS A 166 -12.79 -7.95 -8.89
C LYS A 166 -11.45 -7.45 -9.43
N VAL A 167 -10.35 -7.72 -8.71
CA VAL A 167 -8.99 -7.32 -9.10
C VAL A 167 -8.61 -7.97 -10.44
N PHE A 168 -8.90 -9.26 -10.63
CA PHE A 168 -8.63 -9.94 -11.89
C PHE A 168 -9.52 -9.51 -13.04
N LYS A 169 -10.80 -9.17 -12.79
CA LYS A 169 -11.65 -8.52 -13.79
C LYS A 169 -11.05 -7.19 -14.26
N GLN A 170 -10.50 -6.39 -13.34
CA GLN A 170 -9.81 -5.15 -13.72
C GLN A 170 -8.54 -5.39 -14.52
N ILE A 171 -7.70 -6.34 -14.11
CA ILE A 171 -6.48 -6.73 -14.86
C ILE A 171 -6.85 -7.15 -16.29
N ALA A 172 -7.94 -7.90 -16.47
CA ALA A 172 -8.41 -8.33 -17.79
C ALA A 172 -8.96 -7.18 -18.66
N GLN A 173 -9.65 -6.21 -18.04
CA GLN A 173 -10.28 -5.10 -18.74
C GLN A 173 -9.31 -3.95 -19.06
N LYS A 174 -8.44 -3.59 -18.12
CA LYS A 174 -7.54 -2.43 -18.21
C LYS A 174 -6.23 -2.81 -18.88
N LYS A 175 -6.17 -2.60 -20.20
CA LYS A 175 -4.96 -2.85 -20.99
C LYS A 175 -4.00 -1.65 -20.95
N SER A 176 -2.72 -1.94 -20.69
CA SER A 176 -1.64 -0.96 -20.84
C SER A 176 -1.57 -0.43 -22.28
N LYS A 177 -1.27 0.85 -22.41
CA LYS A 177 -1.08 1.55 -23.66
C LYS A 177 0.36 1.37 -24.14
N LYS A 178 0.56 1.32 -25.46
CA LYS A 178 1.87 1.09 -26.07
C LYS A 178 2.52 2.42 -26.48
N VAL A 179 3.80 2.58 -26.13
CA VAL A 179 4.57 3.79 -26.44
C VAL A 179 4.65 4.04 -27.94
N TRP A 180 4.97 3.02 -28.74
CA TRP A 180 5.13 3.17 -30.19
C TRP A 180 3.84 3.66 -30.88
N THR A 181 2.67 3.19 -30.43
CA THR A 181 1.37 3.64 -30.98
C THR A 181 1.15 5.11 -30.69
N SER A 182 1.44 5.56 -29.45
CA SER A 182 1.36 6.98 -29.07
C SER A 182 2.30 7.87 -29.88
N VAL A 183 3.53 7.40 -30.11
CA VAL A 183 4.52 8.11 -30.93
C VAL A 183 4.06 8.21 -32.39
N LEU A 184 3.66 7.10 -33.01
CA LEU A 184 3.18 7.12 -34.41
C LEU A 184 1.99 8.07 -34.59
N LEU A 185 1.02 8.01 -33.68
CA LEU A 185 -0.13 8.91 -33.73
C LEU A 185 0.30 10.38 -33.62
N SER A 186 1.21 10.70 -32.71
CA SER A 186 1.68 12.08 -32.49
C SER A 186 2.58 12.61 -33.60
N SER A 187 3.31 11.73 -34.28
CA SER A 187 4.11 12.08 -35.45
C SER A 187 3.23 12.42 -36.65
N LEU A 188 2.11 11.70 -36.84
CA LEU A 188 1.15 12.00 -37.91
C LEU A 188 0.34 13.26 -37.59
N LEU A 189 -0.16 13.34 -36.35
CA LEU A 189 -0.99 14.44 -35.90
C LEU A 189 -0.55 14.85 -34.49
N PRO A 190 0.12 15.99 -34.35
CA PRO A 190 0.54 16.51 -33.06
C PRO A 190 -0.62 16.51 -32.04
N GLY A 191 -0.46 15.70 -30.99
CA GLY A 191 -1.38 15.62 -29.85
C GLY A 191 -2.21 14.34 -29.82
N ALA A 192 -2.25 13.58 -30.92
CA ALA A 192 -3.05 12.36 -31.02
C ALA A 192 -2.58 11.24 -30.07
N GLY A 193 -1.28 11.13 -29.77
CA GLY A 193 -0.79 10.17 -28.76
C GLY A 193 -1.25 10.50 -27.34
N LYS A 194 -1.37 11.80 -27.00
CA LYS A 194 -1.96 12.24 -25.73
C LYS A 194 -3.45 11.92 -25.67
N VAL A 195 -4.19 12.17 -26.76
CA VAL A 195 -5.62 11.78 -26.89
C VAL A 195 -5.81 10.27 -26.73
N TYR A 196 -4.93 9.45 -27.31
CA TYR A 196 -4.94 7.99 -27.16
C TYR A 196 -4.82 7.53 -25.68
N CYS A 197 -4.17 8.33 -24.84
CA CYS A 197 -4.04 8.13 -23.40
C CYS A 197 -5.16 8.81 -22.58
N GLY A 198 -6.15 9.44 -23.23
CA GLY A 198 -7.24 10.17 -22.58
C GLY A 198 -6.88 11.59 -22.14
N GLU A 199 -5.76 12.14 -22.59
CA GLU A 199 -5.34 13.53 -22.30
C GLU A 199 -5.74 14.49 -23.44
N TRP A 200 -7.04 14.55 -23.72
CA TRP A 200 -7.65 15.34 -24.80
C TRP A 200 -7.28 16.82 -24.78
N LYS A 201 -7.29 17.44 -23.59
CA LYS A 201 -6.96 18.87 -23.41
C LYS A 201 -5.52 19.16 -23.82
N ASP A 202 -4.59 18.31 -23.36
CA ASP A 202 -3.17 18.45 -23.68
C ASP A 202 -2.89 18.13 -25.15
N GLY A 203 -3.62 17.17 -25.71
CA GLY A 203 -3.61 16.86 -27.15
C GLY A 203 -4.03 18.07 -27.99
N LEU A 204 -5.17 18.68 -27.67
CA LEU A 204 -5.68 19.86 -28.38
C LEU A 204 -4.72 21.05 -28.27
N PHE A 205 -4.19 21.31 -27.08
CA PHE A 205 -3.21 22.37 -26.89
C PHE A 205 -1.96 22.15 -27.76
N SER A 206 -1.48 20.91 -27.82
CA SER A 206 -0.30 20.58 -28.60
C SER A 206 -0.54 20.74 -30.11
N PHE A 207 -1.72 20.36 -30.59
CA PHE A 207 -2.13 20.59 -31.97
C PHE A 207 -2.19 22.09 -32.30
N ALA A 208 -2.82 22.88 -31.44
CA ALA A 208 -2.96 24.32 -31.64
C ALA A 208 -1.60 25.04 -31.67
N MET A 209 -0.71 24.76 -30.71
CA MET A 209 0.60 25.42 -30.65
C MET A 209 1.48 25.09 -31.84
N PHE A 210 1.51 23.81 -32.26
CA PHE A 210 2.20 23.41 -33.47
C PHE A 210 1.57 24.05 -34.71
N GLY A 211 0.24 23.94 -34.88
CA GLY A 211 -0.47 24.44 -36.05
C GLY A 211 -0.33 25.94 -36.24
N LEU A 212 -0.46 26.72 -35.16
CA LEU A 212 -0.27 28.17 -35.18
C LEU A 212 1.16 28.54 -35.56
N SER A 213 2.17 27.88 -34.98
CA SER A 213 3.57 28.15 -35.28
C SER A 213 3.92 27.75 -36.71
N PHE A 214 3.43 26.60 -37.16
CA PHE A 214 3.61 26.10 -38.53
C PHE A 214 2.97 27.06 -39.55
N TRP A 215 1.73 27.51 -39.30
CA TRP A 215 1.05 28.49 -40.15
C TRP A 215 1.82 29.80 -40.24
N GLN A 216 2.31 30.32 -39.10
CA GLN A 216 3.12 31.54 -39.07
C GLN A 216 4.45 31.37 -39.82
N ALA A 217 5.11 30.22 -39.68
CA ALA A 217 6.32 29.89 -40.42
C ALA A 217 6.05 29.87 -41.92
N TYR A 218 5.00 29.16 -42.35
CA TYR A 218 4.58 29.07 -43.74
C TYR A 218 4.30 30.45 -44.34
N ALA A 219 3.49 31.29 -43.67
CA ALA A 219 3.20 32.64 -44.12
C ALA A 219 4.47 33.52 -44.22
N GLY A 220 5.41 33.35 -43.29
CA GLY A 220 6.70 34.04 -43.29
C GLY A 220 7.57 33.65 -44.49
N PHE A 221 7.72 32.36 -44.75
CA PHE A 221 8.53 31.85 -45.86
C PHE A 221 7.86 32.09 -47.22
N HIS A 222 6.54 32.01 -47.32
CA HIS A 222 5.82 32.30 -48.56
C HIS A 222 6.02 33.75 -49.02
N LYS A 223 6.08 34.71 -48.08
CA LYS A 223 6.28 36.13 -48.41
C LYS A 223 7.72 36.52 -48.74
N LYS A 224 8.72 35.97 -48.02
CA LYS A 224 10.12 36.44 -48.09
C LYS A 224 11.15 35.33 -48.41
N GLY A 225 10.68 34.12 -48.73
CA GLY A 225 11.52 32.96 -48.91
C GLY A 225 12.44 32.71 -47.71
N VAL A 226 13.60 32.12 -47.97
CA VAL A 226 14.62 31.82 -46.95
C VAL A 226 15.19 33.05 -46.22
N LYS A 227 14.94 34.27 -46.73
CA LYS A 227 15.35 35.54 -46.09
C LYS A 227 14.40 35.97 -44.97
N SER A 228 13.37 35.19 -44.66
CA SER A 228 12.37 35.49 -43.64
C SER A 228 12.84 35.16 -42.23
N ILE A 229 13.32 36.15 -41.47
CA ILE A 229 13.65 35.99 -40.04
C ILE A 229 12.41 35.49 -39.26
N TYR A 230 11.25 36.08 -39.52
CA TYR A 230 9.98 35.67 -38.92
C TYR A 230 9.61 34.21 -39.23
N GLY A 231 9.87 33.76 -40.48
CA GLY A 231 9.67 32.37 -40.89
C GLY A 231 10.56 31.42 -40.11
N TRP A 232 11.85 31.73 -39.97
CA TRP A 232 12.81 30.91 -39.22
C TRP A 232 12.49 30.82 -37.73
N ILE A 233 12.09 31.92 -37.09
CA ILE A 233 11.69 31.92 -35.67
C ILE A 233 10.50 30.99 -35.46
N ASN A 234 9.42 31.18 -36.24
CA ASN A 234 8.22 30.36 -36.10
C ASN A 234 8.44 28.91 -36.55
N GLY A 235 9.32 28.68 -37.53
CA GLY A 235 9.72 27.33 -37.94
C GLY A 235 10.47 26.60 -36.83
N GLY A 236 11.39 27.28 -36.14
CA GLY A 236 12.06 26.76 -34.95
C GLY A 236 11.08 26.45 -33.82
N LEU A 237 10.10 27.32 -33.57
CA LEU A 237 9.03 27.07 -32.61
C LEU A 237 8.16 25.87 -33.01
N ALA A 238 7.76 25.77 -34.29
CA ALA A 238 6.98 24.64 -34.78
C ALA A 238 7.75 23.32 -34.59
N LEU A 239 9.04 23.30 -34.90
CA LEU A 239 9.90 22.15 -34.66
C LEU A 239 10.02 21.82 -33.17
N ALA A 240 10.22 22.82 -32.32
CA ALA A 240 10.28 22.63 -30.87
C ALA A 240 8.97 22.05 -30.31
N PHE A 241 7.82 22.60 -30.72
CA PHE A 241 6.51 22.08 -30.31
C PHE A 241 6.25 20.67 -30.84
N TYR A 242 6.64 20.38 -32.08
CA TYR A 242 6.50 19.05 -32.67
C TYR A 242 7.31 18.01 -31.88
N SER A 243 8.60 18.25 -31.65
CA SER A 243 9.48 17.36 -30.88
C SER A 243 9.02 17.22 -29.42
N GLY A 244 8.68 18.33 -28.77
CA GLY A 244 8.17 18.33 -27.40
C GLY A 244 6.86 17.56 -27.24
N ASN A 245 6.03 17.53 -28.29
CA ASN A 245 4.77 16.79 -28.27
C ASN A 245 4.98 15.28 -28.38
N ILE A 246 5.91 14.81 -29.22
CA ILE A 246 6.27 13.39 -29.28
C ILE A 246 6.77 12.93 -27.90
N TYR A 247 7.69 13.70 -27.29
CA TYR A 247 8.18 13.41 -25.94
C TYR A 247 7.05 13.41 -24.90
N GLY A 248 6.18 14.43 -24.93
CA GLY A 248 5.02 14.51 -24.05
C GLY A 248 4.08 13.30 -24.18
N SER A 249 3.91 12.79 -25.39
CA SER A 249 3.04 11.63 -25.66
C SER A 249 3.61 10.31 -25.14
N ILE A 250 4.94 10.18 -25.08
CA ILE A 250 5.61 9.07 -24.38
C ILE A 250 5.32 9.15 -22.87
N LYS A 251 5.45 10.35 -22.29
CA LYS A 251 5.16 10.58 -20.87
C LYS A 251 3.69 10.27 -20.52
N SER A 252 2.74 10.65 -21.38
CA SER A 252 1.31 10.32 -21.21
C SER A 252 1.05 8.81 -21.12
N VAL A 253 1.75 8.00 -21.94
CA VAL A 253 1.62 6.53 -21.89
C VAL A 253 2.12 5.98 -20.55
N HIS A 254 3.30 6.43 -20.09
CA HIS A 254 3.84 5.97 -18.81
C HIS A 254 2.94 6.38 -17.65
N LYS A 255 2.44 7.61 -17.65
CA LYS A 255 1.48 8.08 -16.63
C LYS A 255 0.21 7.24 -16.63
N TYR A 256 -0.37 6.97 -17.80
CA TYR A 256 -1.57 6.14 -17.93
C TYR A 256 -1.35 4.71 -17.41
N ASN A 257 -0.26 4.07 -17.81
CA ASN A 257 0.05 2.70 -17.39
C ASN A 257 0.32 2.65 -15.88
N TYR A 258 1.09 3.60 -15.35
CA TYR A 258 1.34 3.71 -13.92
C TYR A 258 0.04 3.86 -13.11
N HIS A 259 -0.92 4.67 -13.57
CA HIS A 259 -2.20 4.81 -12.88
C HIS A 259 -2.99 3.49 -12.83
N ILE A 260 -2.99 2.72 -13.92
CA ILE A 260 -3.62 1.40 -13.94
C ILE A 260 -2.94 0.46 -12.93
N GLU A 261 -1.61 0.42 -12.94
CA GLU A 261 -0.83 -0.43 -12.03
C GLU A 261 -1.07 -0.07 -10.56
N GLN A 262 -1.12 1.22 -10.23
CA GLN A 262 -1.42 1.69 -8.88
C GLN A 262 -2.84 1.36 -8.45
N GLU A 263 -3.83 1.50 -9.33
CA GLU A 263 -5.22 1.16 -9.03
C GLU A 263 -5.38 -0.33 -8.73
N ILE A 264 -4.79 -1.19 -9.56
CA ILE A 264 -4.80 -2.64 -9.35
C ILE A 264 -4.08 -3.01 -8.06
N HIS A 265 -2.91 -2.41 -7.80
CA HIS A 265 -2.15 -2.64 -6.56
C HIS A 265 -2.96 -2.23 -5.33
N HIS A 266 -3.59 -1.06 -5.38
CA HIS A 266 -4.42 -0.55 -4.28
C HIS A 266 -5.60 -1.48 -3.98
N GLU A 267 -6.35 -1.90 -4.99
CA GLU A 267 -7.46 -2.84 -4.79
C GLU A 267 -6.97 -4.21 -4.26
N ALA A 268 -5.82 -4.69 -4.75
CA ALA A 268 -5.24 -5.93 -4.25
C ALA A 268 -4.81 -5.82 -2.77
N GLN A 269 -4.31 -4.66 -2.36
CA GLN A 269 -3.93 -4.38 -0.99
C GLN A 269 -5.14 -4.29 -0.06
N GLU A 270 -6.24 -3.67 -0.50
CA GLU A 270 -7.50 -3.64 0.25
C GLU A 270 -8.00 -5.05 0.52
N VAL A 271 -8.06 -5.90 -0.52
CA VAL A 271 -8.45 -7.31 -0.37
C VAL A 271 -7.52 -8.06 0.60
N PHE A 272 -6.22 -7.83 0.48
CA PHE A 272 -5.22 -8.55 1.28
C PHE A 272 -5.28 -8.22 2.78
N LEU A 273 -5.59 -6.97 3.10
CA LEU A 273 -5.61 -6.46 4.47
C LEU A 273 -6.96 -6.60 5.15
N LEU A 274 -7.97 -7.19 4.49
CA LEU A 274 -9.20 -7.56 5.16
C LEU A 274 -8.89 -8.48 6.36
N PRO A 275 -9.64 -8.32 7.47
CA PRO A 275 -9.62 -9.29 8.55
C PRO A 275 -9.95 -10.69 8.01
N ASP A 276 -9.27 -11.70 8.54
CA ASP A 276 -9.48 -13.10 8.15
C ASP A 276 -10.83 -13.62 8.65
#